data_AF-X6M560-F1
#
_entry.id   AF-X6M560-F1
#
_cell.length_a   1.000
_cell.length_b   1.000
_cell.length_c   1.000
_cell.angle_alpha   90.00
_cell.angle_beta   90.00
_cell.angle_gamma   90.00
#
_symmetry.space_group_name_H-M   'P 1'
#
loop_
_entity.id
_entity.type
_entity.pdbx_description
1 polymer ?
#
loop_
_entity_poly.entity_id
_entity_poly.type
_entity_poly.pdbx_seq_one_letter_code
_entity_poly.pdbx_strand_id
1 'polypeptide(L)'
;MSELEDEKTPKGTKIGVTPVPIEQLCFDKNWILQLNQPEQFESFICLLCKQVANYPTEFFCPQHKDTSELPIIGENCLKQFLKANPNSCPIQPHDNVTYYRSDVIKRHIGTLKVICPLQFQQNVQGKQQGNE
;
A
#
# COMPACT_ATOMS: atom_id res chain seq x y z
N MET A 1 -51.38 30.84 25.65
CA MET A 1 -52.42 30.01 25.02
C MET A 1 -52.26 30.18 23.52
N SER A 2 -51.99 29.16 22.70
CA SER A 2 -51.83 27.72 22.92
C SER A 2 -51.13 27.13 21.68
N GLU A 3 -50.40 26.02 21.90
CA GLU A 3 -50.10 24.90 20.98
C GLU A 3 -49.22 25.20 19.74
N LEU A 4 -47.97 24.73 19.60
CA LEU A 4 -47.39 23.37 19.58
C LEU A 4 -48.06 22.42 18.58
N GLU A 5 -47.43 22.22 17.42
CA GLU A 5 -47.37 20.91 16.76
C GLU A 5 -45.94 20.64 16.26
N ASP A 6 -45.35 19.62 16.88
CA ASP A 6 -44.15 18.88 16.55
C ASP A 6 -44.34 18.12 15.22
N GLU A 7 -43.38 18.21 14.29
CA GLU A 7 -43.20 17.13 13.31
C GLU A 7 -41.73 16.69 13.27
N LYS A 8 -41.53 15.52 13.88
CA LYS A 8 -40.28 14.77 13.97
C LYS A 8 -40.20 13.77 12.82
N THR A 9 -39.19 13.90 11.96
CA THR A 9 -38.81 12.87 10.98
C THR A 9 -37.36 12.38 11.18
N PRO A 10 -37.03 11.15 10.76
CA PRO A 10 -36.20 10.24 11.54
C PRO A 10 -34.71 10.20 11.15
N LYS A 11 -33.92 9.71 12.11
CA LYS A 11 -32.61 9.04 12.01
C LYS A 11 -31.98 8.93 10.62
N GLY A 12 -30.83 9.59 10.50
CA GLY A 12 -29.72 9.07 9.73
C GLY A 12 -28.44 9.45 10.45
N THR A 13 -27.96 8.59 11.35
CA THR A 13 -26.57 8.68 11.81
C THR A 13 -25.72 8.45 10.58
N LYS A 14 -25.32 9.55 9.95
CA LYS A 14 -24.30 9.53 8.91
C LYS A 14 -23.02 9.21 9.66
N ILE A 15 -22.73 7.93 9.82
CA ILE A 15 -21.37 7.49 10.03
C ILE A 15 -20.69 7.85 8.71
N GLY A 16 -20.29 9.11 8.61
CA GLY A 16 -19.43 9.61 7.56
C GLY A 16 -18.07 8.99 7.80
N VAL A 17 -17.96 7.68 7.55
CA VAL A 17 -16.71 7.13 7.09
C VAL A 17 -16.59 7.68 5.68
N THR A 18 -16.13 8.92 5.57
CA THR A 18 -15.45 9.37 4.36
C THR A 18 -14.48 8.22 4.06
N PRO A 19 -14.63 7.51 2.93
CA PRO A 19 -13.65 6.52 2.56
C PRO A 19 -12.35 7.31 2.55
N VAL A 20 -11.45 7.00 3.50
CA VAL A 20 -10.08 7.49 3.40
C VAL A 20 -9.68 7.07 2.00
N PRO A 21 -9.27 8.01 1.13
CA PRO A 21 -8.75 7.59 -0.14
C PRO A 21 -7.65 6.63 0.27
N ILE A 22 -7.81 5.34 -0.06
CA ILE A 22 -6.68 4.45 -0.09
C ILE A 22 -5.91 5.00 -1.28
N GLU A 23 -5.23 6.12 -1.05
CA GLU A 23 -4.12 6.59 -1.84
C GLU A 23 -3.30 5.33 -2.05
N GLN A 24 -2.86 5.12 -3.28
CA GLN A 24 -2.33 3.87 -3.80
C GLN A 24 -0.98 3.50 -3.15
N LEU A 25 -0.93 3.51 -1.83
CA LEU A 25 0.14 3.14 -0.94
C LEU A 25 0.38 1.65 -1.09
N CYS A 26 1.63 1.28 -0.93
CA CYS A 26 2.04 -0.11 -0.81
C CYS A 26 1.32 -0.80 0.34
N PHE A 27 1.07 -2.09 0.18
CA PHE A 27 0.38 -2.90 1.16
C PHE A 27 1.31 -3.23 2.32
N ASP A 28 0.81 -3.08 3.56
CA ASP A 28 1.61 -3.50 4.71
C ASP A 28 2.04 -4.99 4.54
N LYS A 29 3.30 -5.34 4.80
CA LYS A 29 3.74 -6.73 4.68
C LYS A 29 3.27 -7.58 5.86
N ASN A 30 2.99 -6.97 7.02
CA ASN A 30 2.67 -7.68 8.26
C ASN A 30 1.31 -8.38 8.21
N TRP A 31 0.30 -7.74 7.62
CA TRP A 31 -1.02 -8.35 7.40
C TRP A 31 -1.00 -9.38 6.27
N ILE A 32 -0.16 -9.20 5.23
CA ILE A 32 0.06 -10.21 4.19
C ILE A 32 0.74 -11.46 4.78
N LEU A 33 1.74 -11.28 5.63
CA LEU A 33 2.49 -12.36 6.30
C LEU A 33 1.60 -13.24 7.21
N GLN A 34 0.40 -12.78 7.59
CA GLN A 34 -0.53 -13.60 8.39
C GLN A 34 -1.00 -14.86 7.66
N LEU A 35 -1.08 -14.81 6.33
CA LEU A 35 -1.68 -15.88 5.51
C LEU A 35 -0.78 -16.35 4.35
N ASN A 36 0.46 -15.84 4.27
CA ASN A 36 1.42 -16.21 3.23
C ASN A 36 2.81 -16.36 3.85
N GLN A 37 3.66 -17.16 3.21
CA GLN A 37 5.09 -17.24 3.53
C GLN A 37 5.86 -16.11 2.84
N PRO A 38 7.00 -15.67 3.41
CA PRO A 38 7.80 -14.57 2.84
C PRO A 38 8.20 -14.80 1.38
N GLU A 39 8.56 -16.03 1.01
CA GLU A 39 9.03 -16.39 -0.34
C GLU A 39 7.96 -16.12 -1.42
N GLN A 40 6.69 -16.01 -1.02
CA GLN A 40 5.58 -15.71 -1.94
C GLN A 40 5.53 -14.24 -2.36
N PHE A 41 6.14 -13.31 -1.61
CA PHE A 41 6.01 -11.88 -1.86
C PHE A 41 7.27 -11.03 -1.63
N GLU A 42 8.37 -11.60 -1.12
CA GLU A 42 9.61 -10.87 -0.86
C GLU A 42 10.19 -10.20 -2.11
N SER A 43 10.05 -10.83 -3.28
CA SER A 43 10.45 -10.24 -4.55
C SER A 43 9.64 -9.01 -4.93
N PHE A 44 8.46 -8.80 -4.33
CA PHE A 44 7.55 -7.68 -4.64
C PHE A 44 7.64 -6.52 -3.64
N ILE A 45 8.68 -6.49 -2.81
CA ILE A 45 8.88 -5.42 -1.84
C ILE A 45 9.31 -4.13 -2.53
N CYS A 46 8.56 -3.06 -2.26
CA CYS A 46 8.87 -1.71 -2.73
C CYS A 46 10.21 -1.25 -2.14
N LEU A 47 11.15 -0.87 -3.02
CA LEU A 47 12.46 -0.38 -2.64
C LEU A 47 12.40 0.83 -1.69
N LEU A 48 11.42 1.72 -1.88
CA LEU A 48 11.32 3.00 -1.17
C LEU A 48 10.71 2.87 0.23
N CYS A 49 9.58 2.18 0.37
CA CYS A 49 8.85 2.10 1.64
C CYS A 49 8.99 0.75 2.36
N LYS A 50 9.65 -0.24 1.75
CA LYS A 50 9.88 -1.59 2.32
C LYS A 50 8.61 -2.40 2.62
N GLN A 51 7.49 -2.00 2.02
CA GLN A 51 6.19 -2.67 2.05
C GLN A 51 5.93 -3.38 0.70
N VAL A 52 4.90 -4.23 0.59
CA VAL A 52 4.58 -4.92 -0.68
C VAL A 52 4.03 -3.91 -1.70
N ALA A 53 4.62 -3.85 -2.88
CA ALA A 53 4.32 -2.81 -3.86
C ALA A 53 2.85 -2.83 -4.31
N ASN A 54 2.19 -1.68 -4.26
CA ASN A 54 0.89 -1.46 -4.88
C ASN A 54 1.09 -0.74 -6.22
N TYR A 55 0.45 -1.23 -7.27
CA TYR A 55 0.75 -0.83 -8.66
C TYR A 55 2.27 -0.89 -8.95
N PRO A 56 2.87 -2.09 -8.93
CA PRO A 56 4.31 -2.26 -9.05
C PRO A 56 4.84 -1.70 -10.36
N THR A 57 5.94 -0.96 -10.24
CA THR A 57 6.71 -0.37 -11.32
C THR A 57 8.14 -0.83 -11.20
N GLU A 58 8.62 -1.46 -12.27
CA GLU A 58 10.02 -1.83 -12.44
C GLU A 58 10.77 -0.62 -12.98
N PHE A 59 12.07 -0.53 -12.70
CA PHE A 59 12.90 0.49 -13.33
C PHE A 59 14.20 -0.10 -13.87
N PHE A 60 14.64 0.50 -14.97
CA PHE A 60 15.91 0.20 -15.60
C PHE A 60 16.83 1.40 -15.42
N CYS A 61 17.99 1.15 -14.82
CA CYS A 61 19.06 2.12 -14.67
C CYS A 61 20.32 1.48 -15.27
N PRO A 62 20.93 2.05 -16.33
CA PRO A 62 22.10 1.45 -16.99
C PRO A 62 23.26 1.12 -16.03
N GLN A 63 23.41 1.90 -14.96
CA GLN A 63 24.42 1.75 -13.92
C GLN A 63 24.16 0.56 -12.98
N HIS A 64 22.96 -0.03 -13.04
CA HIS A 64 22.55 -1.20 -12.27
C HIS A 64 22.08 -2.34 -13.19
N LYS A 65 22.55 -2.36 -14.45
CA LYS A 65 22.14 -3.38 -15.43
C LYS A 65 22.52 -4.82 -15.00
N ASP A 66 23.61 -4.97 -14.27
CA ASP A 66 24.15 -6.29 -13.89
C ASP A 66 23.63 -6.78 -12.53
N THR A 67 22.75 -6.02 -11.86
CA THR A 67 22.10 -6.52 -10.65
C THR A 67 21.02 -7.52 -11.05
N SER A 68 21.19 -8.79 -10.63
CA SER A 68 20.31 -9.93 -10.93
C SER A 68 18.83 -9.69 -10.59
N GLU A 69 18.51 -8.68 -9.79
CA GLU A 69 17.16 -8.36 -9.37
C GLU A 69 16.82 -6.93 -9.81
N LEU A 70 15.80 -6.80 -10.65
CA LEU A 70 15.21 -5.51 -10.97
C LEU A 70 14.38 -5.05 -9.76
N PRO A 71 14.73 -3.94 -9.10
CA PRO A 71 14.02 -3.53 -7.91
C PRO A 71 12.63 -3.01 -8.29
N ILE A 72 11.63 -3.40 -7.51
CA ILE A 72 10.24 -2.98 -7.70
C ILE A 72 9.93 -1.78 -6.81
N ILE A 73 9.11 -0.86 -7.33
CA ILE A 73 8.66 0.33 -6.62
C ILE A 73 7.15 0.44 -6.75
N GLY A 74 6.45 0.76 -5.66
CA GLY A 74 5.02 1.10 -5.73
C GLY A 74 4.82 2.43 -6.43
N GLU A 75 3.83 2.52 -7.31
CA GLU A 75 3.60 3.70 -8.16
C GLU A 75 3.47 5.00 -7.35
N ASN A 76 2.74 4.98 -6.24
CA ASN A 76 2.60 6.18 -5.41
C ASN A 76 3.93 6.59 -4.77
N CYS A 77 4.74 5.64 -4.30
CA CYS A 77 6.07 5.92 -3.79
C CYS A 77 6.97 6.52 -4.87
N LEU A 78 6.91 6.00 -6.10
CA LEU A 78 7.64 6.55 -7.23
C LEU A 78 7.22 7.98 -7.54
N LYS A 79 5.91 8.26 -7.59
CA LYS A 79 5.39 9.62 -7.83
C LYS A 79 5.88 10.61 -6.77
N GLN A 80 5.87 10.22 -5.50
CA GLN A 80 6.38 11.07 -4.42
C GLN A 80 7.89 11.29 -4.52
N PHE A 81 8.64 10.23 -4.82
CA PHE A 81 10.09 10.30 -5.00
C PHE A 81 10.47 11.26 -6.14
N LEU A 82 9.84 11.14 -7.31
CA LEU A 82 10.15 11.96 -8.49
C LEU A 82 9.75 13.43 -8.33
N LYS A 83 8.75 13.73 -7.48
CA LYS A 83 8.43 15.13 -7.13
C LYS A 83 9.58 15.79 -6.36
N ALA A 84 10.25 15.05 -5.48
CA ALA A 84 11.37 15.56 -4.69
C ALA A 84 12.72 15.43 -5.43
N ASN A 85 12.86 14.43 -6.30
CA ASN A 85 14.08 14.10 -7.02
C ASN A 85 13.78 13.87 -8.51
N PRO A 86 13.60 14.94 -9.30
CA PRO A 86 13.22 14.83 -10.71
C PRO A 86 14.21 13.96 -11.49
N ASN A 87 13.70 12.96 -12.21
CA ASN A 87 14.44 12.07 -13.11
C ASN A 87 15.63 11.30 -12.49
N SER A 88 15.72 11.23 -11.15
CA SER A 88 16.81 10.53 -10.47
C SER A 88 16.54 9.03 -10.34
N CYS A 89 17.60 8.22 -10.35
CA CYS A 89 17.51 6.82 -9.94
C CYS A 89 17.16 6.72 -8.43
N PRO A 90 16.29 5.78 -8.02
CA PRO A 90 15.93 5.54 -6.62
C PRO A 90 17.04 4.90 -5.77
N ILE A 91 18.12 4.42 -6.39
CA ILE A 91 19.28 3.82 -5.70
C ILE A 91 20.36 4.88 -5.44
N GLN A 92 20.71 5.63 -6.48
CA GLN A 92 21.79 6.62 -6.50
C GLN A 92 21.44 7.75 -7.48
N PRO A 93 22.07 8.94 -7.43
CA PRO A 93 21.74 10.07 -8.30
C PRO A 93 22.28 9.84 -9.73
N HIS A 94 21.65 8.92 -10.46
CA HIS A 94 21.88 8.67 -11.87
C HIS A 94 20.71 9.19 -12.70
N ASP A 95 21.03 9.78 -13.86
CA ASP A 95 20.05 10.17 -14.87
C ASP A 95 19.76 9.01 -15.85
N ASN A 96 18.81 9.24 -16.77
CA ASN A 96 18.42 8.29 -17.84
C ASN A 96 17.82 6.98 -17.32
N VAL A 97 16.99 7.09 -16.29
CA VAL A 97 16.24 5.97 -15.70
C VAL A 97 14.90 5.82 -16.40
N THR A 98 14.56 4.59 -16.78
CA THR A 98 13.26 4.30 -17.38
C THR A 98 12.40 3.50 -16.40
N TYR A 99 11.12 3.84 -16.33
CA TYR A 99 10.14 3.20 -15.44
C TYR A 99 9.06 2.51 -16.25
N TYR A 100 8.70 1.29 -15.85
CA TYR A 100 7.71 0.47 -16.54
C TYR A 100 6.73 -0.14 -15.53
N ARG A 101 5.44 0.13 -15.70
CA ARG A 101 4.42 -0.51 -14.86
C ARG A 101 4.29 -1.99 -15.28
N SER A 102 4.26 -2.88 -14.30
CA SER A 102 4.23 -4.32 -14.56
C SER A 102 2.89 -4.93 -14.17
N ASP A 103 2.03 -5.16 -15.16
CA ASP A 103 0.74 -5.82 -14.92
C ASP A 103 0.89 -7.29 -14.51
N VAL A 104 1.98 -7.94 -14.93
CA VAL A 104 2.28 -9.33 -14.53
C VAL A 104 2.54 -9.41 -13.03
N ILE A 105 3.40 -8.54 -12.49
CA ILE A 105 3.67 -8.47 -11.05
C ILE A 105 2.39 -8.07 -10.31
N LYS A 106 1.63 -7.09 -10.82
CA LYS A 106 0.36 -6.68 -10.21
C LYS A 106 -0.61 -7.86 -10.05
N ARG A 107 -0.72 -8.73 -11.07
CA ARG A 107 -1.56 -9.93 -10.99
C ARG A 107 -1.05 -10.93 -9.95
N HIS A 108 0.27 -11.15 -9.87
CA HIS A 108 0.86 -12.03 -8.84
C HIS A 108 0.60 -11.52 -7.43
N ILE A 109 0.80 -10.23 -7.17
CA ILE A 109 0.45 -9.63 -5.88
C ILE A 109 -1.04 -9.80 -5.59
N GLY A 110 -1.89 -9.71 -6.62
CA GLY A 110 -3.33 -9.93 -6.52
C GLY A 110 -3.76 -11.36 -6.18
N THR A 111 -2.87 -12.36 -6.23
CA THR A 111 -3.18 -13.74 -5.82
C THR A 111 -2.87 -14.01 -4.34
N LEU A 112 -2.18 -13.09 -3.66
CA LEU A 112 -1.84 -13.24 -2.24
C LEU A 112 -3.10 -13.25 -1.39
N LYS A 113 -3.15 -14.17 -0.42
CA LYS A 113 -4.27 -14.22 0.54
C LYS A 113 -4.06 -13.15 1.59
N VAL A 114 -5.06 -12.31 1.86
CA VAL A 114 -4.93 -11.27 2.88
C VAL A 114 -6.01 -11.40 3.93
N ILE A 115 -5.64 -11.14 5.18
CA ILE A 115 -6.63 -10.90 6.24
C ILE A 115 -7.27 -9.54 6.00
N CYS A 116 -8.50 -9.32 6.46
CA CYS A 116 -9.06 -7.96 6.45
C CYS A 116 -8.18 -7.03 7.32
N PRO A 117 -7.79 -5.82 6.87
CA PRO A 117 -6.99 -4.89 7.67
C PRO A 117 -7.62 -4.58 9.04
N LEU A 118 -8.94 -4.44 9.10
CA LEU A 118 -9.66 -4.19 10.35
C LEU A 118 -9.56 -5.38 11.31
N GLN A 119 -9.66 -6.61 10.80
CA GLN A 119 -9.47 -7.82 11.61
C GLN A 119 -8.01 -7.93 12.10
N PHE A 120 -7.04 -7.57 11.27
CA PHE A 120 -5.64 -7.55 11.68
C PHE A 120 -5.40 -6.59 12.85
N GLN A 121 -5.91 -5.35 12.75
CA GLN A 121 -5.79 -4.36 13.83
C GLN A 121 -6.40 -4.85 15.15
N GLN A 122 -7.58 -5.47 15.10
CA GLN A 122 -8.23 -6.04 16.28
C GLN A 122 -7.42 -7.19 16.88
N ASN A 123 -6.86 -8.08 16.05
CA ASN A 123 -6.04 -9.19 16.52
C ASN A 123 -4.74 -8.73 17.19
N VAL A 124 -4.12 -7.66 16.69
CA VAL A 124 -2.92 -7.06 17.30
C VAL A 124 -3.26 -6.48 18.68
N GLN A 125 -4.37 -5.75 18.80
CA GLN A 125 -4.82 -5.18 20.08
C GLN A 125 -5.22 -6.26 21.10
N GLY A 126 -5.94 -7.30 20.67
CA GLY A 126 -6.34 -8.40 21.54
C GLY A 126 -5.16 -9.22 22.08
N LYS A 127 -4.06 -9.32 21.34
CA LYS A 127 -2.82 -9.97 21.80
C LYS A 127 -2.06 -9.16 22.86
N GLN A 128 -2.25 -7.84 22.92
CA GLN A 128 -1.59 -6.98 23.90
C GLN A 128 -2.27 -7.03 25.27
N GLN A 129 -3.57 -7.31 25.33
CA GLN A 129 -4.34 -7.40 26.57
C GLN A 129 -4.33 -8.79 27.23
N GLY A 130 -3.81 -9.82 26.53
CA GLY A 130 -3.71 -11.20 27.05
C GLY A 130 -2.35 -11.56 27.65
N ASN A 131 -1.43 -10.60 27.76
CA ASN A 131 -0.07 -10.78 28.30
C ASN A 131 0.12 -10.01 29.63
N GLU A 132 -0.95 -9.76 30.39
CA GLU A 132 -0.91 -9.28 31.78
C GLU A 132 -1.43 -10.34 32.74
#